data_AF-A0ABD6ASA7-F1
#
_entry.id   AF-A0ABD6ASA7-F1
#
_cell.length_a   1.000
_cell.length_b   1.000
_cell.length_c   1.000
_cell.angle_alpha   90.00
_cell.angle_beta   90.00
_cell.angle_gamma   90.00
#
_symmetry.space_group_name_H-M   'P 1'
#
loop_
_entity.id
_entity.type
_entity.pdbx_description
1 polymer ?
#
loop_
_entity_poly.entity_id
_entity_poly.type
_entity_poly.pdbx_seq_one_letter_code
_entity_poly.pdbx_strand_id
1 'polypeptide(L)' 'MPQRTFVRCVDCRRRSSAVVHDDGSITLPTADSQCRCGGTEFIELDELLTTTP' A
#
# COMPACT_ATOMS: atom_id res chain seq x y z
N MET A 1 -4.27 -7.02 -15.93
CA MET A 1 -5.33 -6.50 -15.03
C MET A 1 -4.62 -5.99 -13.79
N PRO A 2 -4.85 -4.74 -13.33
CA PRO A 2 -4.13 -4.20 -12.17
C PRO A 2 -4.44 -5.03 -10.92
N GLN A 3 -3.38 -5.51 -10.23
CA GLN A 3 -3.53 -6.22 -8.97
C GLN A 3 -3.62 -5.17 -7.85
N ARG A 4 -4.68 -5.26 -7.03
CA ARG A 4 -4.78 -4.43 -5.82
C ARG A 4 -3.88 -5.04 -4.75
N THR A 5 -2.96 -4.24 -4.22
CA THR A 5 -2.14 -4.59 -3.05
C THR A 5 -2.49 -3.71 -1.87
N PHE A 6 -1.95 -4.03 -0.69
CA PHE A 6 -1.99 -3.16 0.47
C PHE A 6 -0.60 -2.63 0.76
N VAL A 7 -0.55 -1.36 1.11
CA VAL A 7 0.64 -0.71 1.63
C VAL A 7 0.41 -0.28 3.06
N ARG A 8 1.50 -0.12 3.82
CA ARG A 8 1.47 0.48 5.14
C ARG A 8 2.43 1.64 5.20
N CYS A 9 1.97 2.77 5.69
CA CYS A 9 2.86 3.89 5.93
C CYS A 9 3.75 3.60 7.15
N VAL A 10 5.03 3.95 7.05
CA VAL A 10 6.05 3.66 8.05
C VAL A 10 5.78 4.43 9.34
N ASP A 11 5.42 5.70 9.24
CA ASP A 11 5.15 6.60 10.36
C ASP A 11 3.90 6.19 11.15
N CYS A 12 2.73 6.19 10.48
CA CYS A 12 1.43 5.96 11.11
C CYS A 12 1.06 4.49 11.27
N ARG A 13 1.84 3.57 10.67
CA ARG A 13 1.50 2.14 10.52
C ARG A 13 0.10 1.90 9.93
N ARG A 14 -0.47 2.89 9.25
CA ARG A 14 -1.83 2.82 8.69
C ARG A 14 -1.81 2.11 7.35
N ARG A 15 -2.75 1.16 7.19
CA ARG A 15 -2.93 0.37 5.97
C ARG A 15 -3.76 1.16 4.96
N SER A 16 -3.31 1.15 3.71
CA SER A 16 -4.00 1.76 2.56
C SER A 16 -3.95 0.78 1.40
N SER A 17 -4.98 0.78 0.56
CA SER A 17 -4.95 0.03 -0.70
C SER A 17 -4.09 0.78 -1.71
N ALA A 18 -3.28 0.07 -2.48
CA ALA A 18 -2.51 0.60 -3.60
C ALA A 18 -2.73 -0.26 -4.84
N VAL A 19 -2.42 0.30 -6.01
CA VAL A 19 -2.51 -0.43 -7.28
C VAL A 19 -1.10 -0.74 -7.75
N VAL A 20 -0.80 -2.01 -7.96
CA VAL A 20 0.48 -2.45 -8.55
C VAL A 20 0.29 -2.59 -10.04
N HIS A 21 1.18 -1.94 -10.78
CA HIS A 21 1.28 -2.03 -12.22
C HIS A 21 2.29 -3.14 -12.60
N ASP A 22 2.17 -3.67 -13.81
CA ASP A 22 2.99 -4.80 -14.30
C ASP A 22 4.51 -4.50 -14.32
N ASP A 23 4.86 -3.22 -14.43
CA ASP A 23 6.23 -2.68 -14.38
C ASP A 23 6.82 -2.67 -12.94
N GLY A 24 6.04 -3.09 -11.93
CA GLY A 24 6.42 -3.02 -10.52
C GLY A 24 6.22 -1.63 -9.89
N SER A 25 5.72 -0.66 -10.66
CA SER A 25 5.32 0.65 -10.12
C SER A 25 4.06 0.52 -9.27
N ILE A 26 4.07 1.20 -8.12
CA ILE A 26 2.96 1.22 -7.17
C ILE A 26 2.32 2.61 -7.24
N THR A 27 1.04 2.66 -7.60
CA THR A 27 0.25 3.89 -7.61
C THR A 27 -0.67 3.91 -6.39
N LEU A 28 -0.49 4.92 -5.53
CA LEU A 28 -1.38 5.17 -4.41
C LEU A 28 -2.68 5.85 -4.90
N PRO A 29 -3.85 5.54 -4.30
CA PRO A 29 -5.15 6.06 -4.73
C PRO A 29 -5.34 7.55 -4.42
N THR A 30 -4.56 8.13 -3.50
CA THR A 30 -4.55 9.57 -3.23
C THR A 30 -3.46 10.24 -4.06
N ALA A 31 -3.85 11.30 -4.79
CA ALA A 31 -2.97 12.12 -5.62
C ALA A 31 -1.83 12.80 -4.85
N ASP A 32 -1.94 12.82 -3.52
CA ASP A 32 -0.84 13.13 -2.61
C ASP A 32 -0.33 11.80 -2.04
N SER A 33 0.92 11.47 -2.33
CA SER A 33 1.64 10.32 -1.79
C SER A 33 1.92 10.46 -0.28
N GLN A 34 1.00 11.02 0.50
CA GLN A 34 1.08 11.24 1.94
C GLN A 34 0.02 10.39 2.67
N CYS A 35 0.45 9.66 3.71
CA CYS A 35 -0.46 9.06 4.69
C CYS A 35 -1.28 10.20 5.30
N ARG A 36 -2.45 9.85 5.82
CA ARG A 36 -3.29 10.76 6.62
C ARG A 36 -2.57 11.35 7.86
N CYS A 37 -1.40 10.83 8.23
CA CYS A 37 -0.52 11.38 9.26
C CYS A 37 0.55 12.35 8.75
N GLY A 38 0.64 12.60 7.44
CA GLY A 38 1.71 13.39 6.80
C GLY A 38 2.97 12.61 6.41
N GLY A 39 3.03 11.30 6.65
CA GLY A 39 4.17 10.46 6.26
C GLY A 39 4.17 10.15 4.77
N THR A 40 5.32 10.16 4.10
CA THR A 40 5.45 9.90 2.66
C THR A 40 6.00 8.51 2.34
N GLU A 41 6.49 7.79 3.34
CA GLU A 41 7.08 6.46 3.17
C GLU A 41 6.05 5.35 3.35
N PHE A 42 5.99 4.45 2.36
CA PHE A 42 5.10 3.30 2.34
C PHE A 42 5.89 2.04 2.03
N ILE A 43 5.52 0.95 2.69
CA ILE A 43 6.00 -0.38 2.37
C ILE A 43 4.86 -1.22 1.83
N GLU A 44 5.13 -1.99 0.78
CA GLU A 44 4.22 -3.03 0.33
C GLU A 44 4.08 -4.08 1.43
N LEU A 45 2.84 -4.47 1.71
CA LEU A 45 2.56 -5.58 2.60
C LEU A 45 2.28 -6.80 1.73
N ASP A 46 3.29 -7.63 1.53
CA ASP A 46 3.13 -8.94 0.92
C ASP A 46 2.19 -9.77 1.83
N GLU A 47 1.02 -10.12 1.30
CA GLU A 47 0.02 -10.90 2.03
C GLU A 47 0.49 -12.35 2.18
N LEU A 48 1.25 -12.64 3.23
CA LEU A 48 1.11 -13.91 3.93
C LEU A 48 -0.19 -13.86 4.76
N LEU A 49 -1.34 -13.70 4.10
CA LEU A 49 -2.63 -14.01 4.71
C LEU A 49 -2.76 -15.53 4.80
N THR A 50 -2.15 -16.13 5.82
CA THR A 50 -2.69 -17.38 6.36
C THR A 50 -4.04 -17.04 6.95
N THR A 51 -5.11 -17.29 6.19
CA THR A 51 -6.47 -17.31 6.73
C THR A 51 -6.52 -18.43 7.76
N THR A 52 -6.30 -18.11 9.02
CA THR A 52 -6.65 -19.04 10.11
C THR A 52 -8.17 -19.23 10.01
N PRO A 53 -8.67 -20.46 9.76
CA PRO A 53 -10.10 -20.71 9.62
C PRO A 53 -10.88 -20.40 10.91
#